data_AF-A0A0Q6RWE3-F1
#
_entry.id   AF-A0A0Q6RWE3-F1
#
_cell.length_a   1.000
_cell.length_b   1.000
_cell.length_c   1.000
_cell.angle_alpha   90.00
_cell.angle_beta   90.00
_cell.angle_gamma   90.00
#
_symmetry.space_group_name_H-M   'P 1'
#
loop_
_entity.id
_entity.type
_entity.pdbx_description
1 polymer ?
#
loop_
_entity_poly.entity_id
_entity_poly.type
_entity_poly.pdbx_seq_one_letter_code
_entity_poly.pdbx_strand_id
1 'polypeptide(L)' 'MALSDTERRKMQVAHSIGPAMTDYLELIGVESLSQLENADAGDLALQINVMLGRRHINGQGVRALENLIQHARRAPE' A
#
# COMPACT_ATOMS: atom_id res chain seq x y z
N MET A 1 -12.63 -1.50 -8.70
CA MET A 1 -13.17 -0.20 -8.26
C MET A 1 -11.97 0.70 -7.95
N ALA A 2 -12.09 2.01 -8.16
CA ALA A 2 -11.00 2.94 -7.85
C ALA A 2 -10.92 3.20 -6.34
N LEU A 3 -9.71 3.43 -5.82
CA LEU A 3 -9.48 3.70 -4.41
C LEU A 3 -10.07 5.09 -4.07
N SER A 4 -11.05 5.13 -3.17
CA SER A 4 -11.75 6.37 -2.82
C SER A 4 -10.81 7.40 -2.14
N ASP A 5 -11.11 8.69 -2.25
CA ASP A 5 -10.34 9.75 -1.57
C ASP A 5 -10.27 9.57 -0.05
N THR A 6 -11.31 8.98 0.54
CA THR A 6 -11.34 8.65 1.97
C THR A 6 -10.31 7.57 2.31
N GLU A 7 -10.28 6.48 1.54
CA GLU A 7 -9.31 5.39 1.72
C GLU A 7 -7.89 5.87 1.46
N ARG A 8 -7.70 6.70 0.41
CA ARG A 8 -6.41 7.35 0.13
C ARG A 8 -5.90 8.12 1.34
N ARG A 9 -6.76 8.93 1.97
CA ARG A 9 -6.40 9.70 3.17
C ARG A 9 -6.08 8.79 4.34
N LYS A 10 -6.88 7.74 4.60
CA LYS A 10 -6.59 6.76 5.67
C LYS A 10 -5.21 6.14 5.48
N MET A 11 -4.88 5.69 4.26
CA MET A 11 -3.56 5.10 3.95
C MET A 11 -2.41 6.10 4.15
N GLN A 12 -2.60 7.37 3.77
CA GLN A 12 -1.57 8.41 3.89
C GLN A 12 -1.30 8.86 5.33
N VAL A 13 -2.12 8.47 6.31
CA VAL A 13 -1.80 8.63 7.73
C VAL A 13 -0.64 7.72 8.15
N ALA A 14 -0.46 6.59 7.47
CA ALA A 14 0.63 5.68 7.77
C ALA A 14 2.00 6.30 7.46
N HIS A 15 2.98 5.99 8.31
CA HIS A 15 4.32 6.57 8.19
C HIS A 15 4.98 6.21 6.87
N SER A 16 5.49 7.22 6.16
CA SER A 16 6.16 7.10 4.87
C SER A 16 5.27 6.63 3.70
N ILE A 17 3.94 6.79 3.82
CA ILE A 17 3.00 6.59 2.70
C ILE A 17 2.62 7.95 2.10
N GLY A 18 2.96 8.13 0.83
CA GLY A 18 2.57 9.31 0.04
C GLY A 18 1.69 8.94 -1.16
N PRO A 19 1.24 9.94 -1.93
CA PRO A 19 0.31 9.75 -3.05
C PRO A 19 0.75 8.68 -4.05
N ALA A 20 2.02 8.67 -4.42
CA ALA A 20 2.57 7.69 -5.36
C ALA A 20 2.44 6.24 -4.84
N MET A 21 2.63 6.01 -3.54
CA MET A 21 2.46 4.66 -2.97
C MET A 21 0.99 4.24 -3.02
N THR A 22 0.08 5.17 -2.76
CA THR A 22 -1.36 4.95 -2.87
C THR A 22 -1.78 4.62 -4.30
N ASP A 23 -1.21 5.30 -5.30
CA ASP A 23 -1.44 5.02 -6.72
C ASP A 23 -0.93 3.62 -7.11
N TYR A 24 0.21 3.19 -6.56
CA TYR A 24 0.72 1.84 -6.79
C TYR A 24 -0.16 0.75 -6.17
N LEU A 25 -0.72 1.00 -4.99
CA LEU A 25 -1.64 0.08 -4.34
C LEU A 25 -2.94 -0.05 -5.17
N GLU A 26 -3.49 1.07 -5.63
CA GLU A 26 -4.64 1.04 -6.54
C GLU A 26 -4.30 0.32 -7.86
N LEU A 27 -3.11 0.53 -8.42
CA LEU A 27 -2.66 -0.11 -9.65
C LEU A 27 -2.64 -1.65 -9.54
N ILE A 28 -2.28 -2.20 -8.38
CA ILE A 28 -2.30 -3.65 -8.13
C ILE A 28 -3.66 -4.15 -7.63
N GLY A 29 -4.68 -3.29 -7.59
CA GLY A 29 -6.06 -3.65 -7.27
C GLY A 29 -6.43 -3.57 -5.79
N VAL A 30 -5.67 -2.84 -4.96
CA VAL A 30 -6.08 -2.54 -3.58
C VAL A 30 -7.15 -1.47 -3.60
N GLU A 31 -8.28 -1.76 -2.95
CA GLU A 31 -9.49 -0.92 -2.93
C GLU A 31 -9.82 -0.37 -1.53
N SER A 32 -9.23 -0.93 -0.46
CA SER A 32 -9.40 -0.44 0.90
C SER A 32 -8.18 -0.70 1.80
N LEU A 33 -8.07 0.04 2.90
CA LEU A 33 -7.06 -0.19 3.94
C LEU A 33 -7.22 -1.58 4.58
N SER A 34 -8.46 -2.05 4.78
CA SER A 34 -8.75 -3.36 5.40
C SER A 34 -8.24 -4.55 4.59
N GLN A 35 -8.13 -4.44 3.27
CA GLN A 35 -7.49 -5.49 2.44
C GLN A 35 -6.01 -5.71 2.78
N LEU A 36 -5.35 -4.72 3.39
CA LEU A 36 -3.93 -4.78 3.73
C LEU A 36 -3.66 -5.44 5.08
N GLU A 37 -4.67 -5.72 5.90
CA GLU A 37 -4.50 -6.31 7.24
C GLU A 37 -3.73 -7.64 7.21
N ASN A 38 -4.03 -8.47 6.21
CA ASN A 38 -3.44 -9.80 6.04
C ASN A 38 -2.43 -9.87 4.88
N ALA A 39 -2.09 -8.72 4.28
CA ALA A 39 -1.13 -8.67 3.19
C ALA A 39 0.32 -8.82 3.69
N ASP A 40 1.20 -9.26 2.79
CA ASP A 40 2.65 -9.26 2.99
C ASP A 40 3.31 -8.11 2.21
N ALA A 41 4.23 -7.39 2.85
CA ALA A 41 4.87 -6.23 2.25
C ALA A 41 5.79 -6.59 1.08
N GLY A 42 6.44 -7.76 1.14
CA GLY A 42 7.28 -8.28 0.07
C GLY A 42 6.46 -8.67 -1.16
N ASP A 43 5.31 -9.32 -0.95
CA ASP A 43 4.39 -9.68 -2.03
C ASP A 43 3.79 -8.44 -2.71
N LEU A 44 3.35 -7.44 -1.94
CA LEU A 44 2.88 -6.16 -2.48
C LEU A 44 3.98 -5.47 -3.30
N ALA A 45 5.19 -5.40 -2.76
CA ALA A 45 6.34 -4.81 -3.45
C ALA A 45 6.65 -5.55 -4.77
N LEU A 46 6.56 -6.87 -4.77
CA LEU A 46 6.76 -7.70 -5.96
C LEU A 46 5.68 -7.42 -7.01
N GLN A 47 4.41 -7.41 -6.62
CA GLN A 47 3.29 -7.12 -7.53
C GLN A 47 3.41 -5.73 -8.16
N ILE A 48 3.77 -4.71 -7.38
CA ILE A 48 4.00 -3.36 -7.89
C ILE A 48 5.15 -3.35 -8.90
N ASN A 49 6.27 -4.01 -8.57
CA ASN A 49 7.42 -4.09 -9.48
C ASN A 49 7.08 -4.81 -10.80
N VAL A 50 6.28 -5.87 -10.72
CA VAL A 50 5.80 -6.62 -11.90
C VAL A 50 4.88 -5.74 -12.74
N MET A 51 3.88 -5.07 -12.15
CA MET A 51 2.98 -4.17 -12.88
C MET A 51 3.72 -3.00 -13.53
N LEU A 52 4.76 -2.48 -12.89
CA LEU A 52 5.59 -1.41 -13.45
C LEU A 52 6.67 -1.91 -14.44
N GLY A 53 6.85 -3.22 -14.58
CA GLY A 53 7.87 -3.83 -15.45
C GLY A 53 9.32 -3.54 -15.04
N ARG A 54 9.55 -3.04 -13.81
CA ARG A 54 10.88 -2.68 -13.29
C ARG A 54 10.92 -2.74 -11.77
N ARG A 55 12.12 -2.88 -11.21
CA ARG A 55 12.33 -2.77 -9.77
C ARG A 55 12.19 -1.32 -9.31
N HIS A 56 10.97 -0.94 -8.93
CA HIS A 56 10.61 0.39 -8.42
C HIS A 56 10.61 0.44 -6.89
N ILE A 57 10.01 -0.56 -6.24
CA ILE A 57 9.97 -0.71 -4.78
C ILE A 57 11.30 -1.32 -4.32
N ASN A 58 12.03 -0.52 -3.54
CA ASN A 58 13.29 -0.88 -2.89
C ASN A 58 13.06 -1.21 -1.40
N GLY A 59 14.13 -1.46 -0.63
CA GLY A 59 14.01 -1.80 0.79
C GLY A 59 13.32 -0.74 1.66
N GLN A 60 13.42 0.55 1.31
CA GLN A 60 12.66 1.60 2.01
C GLN A 60 11.17 1.55 1.65
N GLY A 61 10.85 1.29 0.38
CA GLY A 61 9.47 1.11 -0.06
C GLY A 61 8.80 -0.10 0.60
N VAL A 62 9.53 -1.22 0.78
CA VAL A 62 9.04 -2.38 1.54
C VAL A 62 8.73 -1.99 2.98
N ARG A 63 9.62 -1.25 3.66
CA ARG A 63 9.36 -0.77 5.03
C ARG A 63 8.16 0.16 5.11
N ALA A 64 7.94 0.99 4.10
CA ALA A 64 6.74 1.84 4.04
C ALA A 64 5.46 0.97 3.94
N LEU A 65 5.48 -0.08 3.11
CA LEU A 65 4.37 -1.04 3.02
C LEU A 65 4.15 -1.79 4.34
N GLU A 66 5.21 -2.19 5.04
CA GLU A 66 5.12 -2.79 6.38
C GLU A 66 4.43 -1.83 7.38
N ASN A 67 4.80 -0.54 7.37
CA ASN A 67 4.15 0.46 8.22
C ASN A 67 2.67 0.61 7.89
N LEU A 68 2.31 0.56 6.61
CA LEU A 68 0.92 0.64 6.16
C LEU A 68 0.10 -0.57 6.63
N ILE A 69 0.64 -1.77 6.49
CA ILE A 69 0.00 -3.01 6.97
C ILE A 69 -0.18 -2.95 8.49
N GLN A 70 0.84 -2.50 9.22
CA GLN A 70 0.74 -2.32 10.67
C GLN A 70 -0.28 -1.24 11.05
N HIS A 71 -0.42 -0.20 10.24
CA HIS A 71 -1.45 0.82 10.42
C HIS A 71 -2.85 0.23 10.20
N ALA A 72 -3.06 -0.53 9.13
CA ALA A 72 -4.32 -1.22 8.86
C ALA A 72 -4.75 -2.11 10.03
N ARG A 73 -3.83 -2.93 10.57
CA ARG A 73 -4.10 -3.79 11.72
C ARG A 73 -4.48 -3.06 13.01
N ARG A 74 -4.09 -1.79 13.14
CA ARG A 74 -4.33 -0.97 14.34
C ARG A 74 -5.51 -0.01 14.21
N ALA A 75 -5.99 0.21 12.99
CA ALA A 75 -7.14 1.04 12.70
C ALA A 75 -8.34 0.11 12.39
N PRO A 76 -8.99 -0.49 13.41
CA PRO A 76 -10.23 -1.21 13.18
C PRO A 76 -11.24 -0.21 12.59
N GLU A 77 -11.83 -0.56 11.45
CA GLU A 77 -12.86 0.22 10.76
C GLU A 77 -14.05 0.59 11.67
#